data_AF-A0A1U0WSN7-F1
#
_entry.id   AF-A0A1U0WSN7-F1
#
_cell.length_a   1.000
_cell.length_b   1.000
_cell.length_c   1.000
_cell.angle_alpha   90.00
_cell.angle_beta   90.00
_cell.angle_gamma   90.00
#
_symmetry.space_group_name_H-M   'P 1'
#
loop_
_entity.id
_entity.type
_entity.pdbx_description
1 polymer ?
#
loop_
_entity_poly.entity_id
_entity_poly.type
_entity_poly.pdbx_seq_one_letter_code
_entity_poly.pdbx_strand_id
1 'polypeptide(L)'
;MSRHWPPGPITPYGIDLVTEGVEPIVRFTTGNKQLSFDVNGGGAPHPGVQPGMVLEDGIKGLHPKFSHLDQKGAHQDGVTNRGTVYDEGEFDMTVIAQAKDHITERRLINDWIEMWDPKKTPTMTFVTPDMGEWWCYPRLHRASPEGLQKMMFRNGKARFTWSIRNDDAFFQSHPSVSEFYFSYRSQRDAFRRNSPAGLGPDWDQKYTPGAGTCGTDGQMCRWFDSGTGQRTVVNRYNKSVTATDNQVITIKFGGLSEFPFPDAAFNDIWGRMNTTGDPGTTGIRARIGSGWIRLSGWVGGAEVWVWERPLLVPPFWNEEWSLVCGTPSNPREFRVLRQGFPVFKFIEPSALSIMGEAFRGTGFGMEAGAGISGINPQVTPAPLWEWSSGDNATVTQSGFLSLTNIGTEDGWPRITAYGPGLFRFGNGPGSTDMIEFGPLLEGQIAQITTLPRLRGVVDLSPDQPEQDLDEFQDIMKRLISLATNGNVPPLLEWFESQFGIRPPQGMLYALLGGRFTRCWPGKEEGMLPVTGRMAVEIKDGNANSRVIAALTPRRRWPV
;
A
#
# COMPACT_ATOMS: atom_id res chain seq x y z
N MET A 1 -14.78 9.79 21.89
CA MET A 1 -14.21 8.55 22.45
C MET A 1 -14.94 7.38 21.86
N SER A 2 -14.22 6.36 21.37
CA SER A 2 -14.82 5.09 20.92
C SER A 2 -15.29 4.28 22.12
N ARG A 3 -16.51 3.72 22.04
CA ARG A 3 -17.05 2.77 23.03
C ARG A 3 -16.74 1.33 22.58
N HIS A 4 -16.42 0.49 23.55
CA HIS A 4 -16.09 -0.91 23.33
C HIS A 4 -16.77 -1.76 24.41
N TRP A 5 -17.38 -2.86 23.99
CA TRP A 5 -18.02 -3.85 24.85
C TRP A 5 -17.32 -5.21 24.68
N PRO A 6 -16.88 -5.87 25.77
CA PRO A 6 -16.91 -5.40 27.16
C PRO A 6 -15.94 -4.22 27.42
N PRO A 7 -16.21 -3.35 28.41
CA PRO A 7 -15.31 -2.27 28.76
C PRO A 7 -14.10 -2.79 29.55
N GLY A 8 -12.93 -2.21 29.28
CA GLY A 8 -11.69 -2.52 30.00
C GLY A 8 -10.78 -3.52 29.28
N PRO A 9 -9.70 -3.96 29.93
CA PRO A 9 -8.76 -4.92 29.35
C PRO A 9 -9.37 -6.33 29.26
N ILE A 10 -8.77 -7.15 28.40
CA ILE A 10 -9.04 -8.59 28.29
C ILE A 10 -8.77 -9.26 29.65
N THR A 11 -9.62 -10.20 30.04
CA THR A 11 -9.45 -10.93 31.30
C THR A 11 -8.27 -11.91 31.22
N PRO A 12 -7.63 -12.30 32.35
CA PRO A 12 -6.56 -13.30 32.33
C PRO A 12 -6.97 -14.61 31.61
N TYR A 13 -8.17 -15.11 31.88
CA TYR A 13 -8.72 -16.27 31.19
C TYR A 13 -8.90 -16.03 29.68
N GLY A 14 -9.30 -14.83 29.29
CA GLY A 14 -9.37 -14.44 27.88
C GLY A 14 -8.00 -14.44 27.19
N ILE A 15 -6.93 -14.05 27.88
CA ILE A 15 -5.56 -14.12 27.35
C ILE A 15 -5.16 -15.57 27.08
N ASP A 16 -5.49 -16.48 28.00
CA ASP A 16 -5.22 -17.91 27.82
C ASP A 16 -5.96 -18.45 26.59
N LEU A 17 -7.26 -18.14 26.42
CA LEU A 17 -8.04 -18.53 25.25
C LEU A 17 -7.46 -18.03 23.92
N VAL A 18 -6.98 -16.77 23.89
CA VAL A 18 -6.34 -16.21 22.68
C VAL A 18 -5.01 -16.90 22.38
N THR A 19 -4.24 -17.23 23.43
CA THR A 19 -2.92 -17.87 23.28
C THR A 19 -3.05 -19.32 22.82
N GLU A 20 -4.02 -20.05 23.35
CA GLU A 20 -4.31 -21.43 22.97
C GLU A 20 -5.01 -21.53 21.60
N GLY A 21 -5.71 -20.48 21.17
CA GLY A 21 -6.39 -20.43 19.88
C GLY A 21 -7.61 -21.35 19.77
N VAL A 22 -8.19 -21.74 20.91
CA VAL A 22 -9.32 -22.70 20.97
C VAL A 22 -10.59 -22.12 20.35
N GLU A 23 -10.83 -20.83 20.57
CA GLU A 23 -12.02 -20.13 20.08
C GLU A 23 -11.63 -18.93 19.20
N PRO A 24 -12.28 -18.75 18.04
CA PRO A 24 -12.05 -17.57 17.22
C PRO A 24 -12.57 -16.33 17.93
N ILE A 25 -11.79 -15.24 17.88
CA ILE A 25 -12.28 -13.94 18.31
C ILE A 25 -13.27 -13.45 17.26
N VAL A 26 -14.52 -13.20 17.67
CA VAL A 26 -15.54 -12.63 16.79
C VAL A 26 -15.90 -11.23 17.28
N ARG A 27 -15.65 -10.25 16.42
CA ARG A 27 -15.86 -8.82 16.71
C ARG A 27 -16.78 -8.18 15.69
N PHE A 28 -17.73 -7.40 16.17
CA PHE A 28 -18.50 -6.46 15.35
C PHE A 28 -18.01 -5.04 15.59
N THR A 29 -17.79 -4.29 14.51
CA THR A 29 -17.38 -2.88 14.59
C THR A 29 -18.23 -2.03 13.66
N THR A 30 -18.80 -0.96 14.19
CA THR A 30 -19.52 0.05 13.39
C THR A 30 -18.65 0.63 12.27
N GLY A 31 -19.25 1.02 11.14
CA GLY A 31 -18.50 1.57 9.99
C GLY A 31 -17.65 2.82 10.33
N ASN A 32 -18.08 3.63 11.30
CA ASN A 32 -17.32 4.79 11.79
C ASN A 32 -16.30 4.44 12.90
N LYS A 33 -16.17 3.16 13.26
CA LYS A 33 -15.27 2.63 14.30
C LYS A 33 -15.48 3.23 15.70
N GLN A 34 -16.64 3.81 15.97
CA GLN A 34 -16.93 4.43 17.27
C GLN A 34 -17.51 3.46 18.29
N LEU A 35 -18.05 2.34 17.83
CA LEU A 35 -18.66 1.30 18.67
C LEU A 35 -18.22 -0.07 18.19
N SER A 36 -17.84 -0.93 19.13
CA SER A 36 -17.43 -2.31 18.86
C SER A 36 -17.89 -3.27 19.96
N PHE A 37 -18.13 -4.52 19.57
CA PHE A 37 -18.56 -5.61 20.42
C PHE A 37 -17.73 -6.85 20.14
N ASP A 38 -17.07 -7.37 21.17
CA ASP A 38 -16.47 -8.70 21.15
C ASP A 38 -17.50 -9.68 21.69
N VAL A 39 -17.89 -10.65 20.87
CA VAL A 39 -19.02 -11.54 21.20
C VAL A 39 -18.60 -13.00 21.37
N ASN A 40 -17.39 -13.37 20.94
CA ASN A 40 -16.81 -14.71 21.10
C ASN A 40 -15.28 -14.66 21.27
N GLY A 41 -14.71 -15.74 21.81
CA GLY A 41 -13.28 -15.89 22.07
C GLY A 41 -12.82 -15.05 23.26
N GLY A 42 -11.50 -14.91 23.43
CA GLY A 42 -10.95 -14.30 24.65
C GLY A 42 -11.30 -12.83 24.87
N GLY A 43 -11.76 -12.10 23.85
CA GLY A 43 -12.27 -10.72 23.99
C GLY A 43 -13.73 -10.63 24.48
N ALA A 44 -14.48 -11.73 24.46
CA ALA A 44 -15.89 -11.73 24.83
C ALA A 44 -16.10 -11.48 26.33
N PRO A 45 -17.26 -10.93 26.74
CA PRO A 45 -17.56 -10.68 28.14
C PRO A 45 -17.69 -12.01 28.88
N HIS A 46 -16.94 -12.18 29.95
CA HIS A 46 -17.08 -13.36 30.80
C HIS A 46 -18.46 -13.38 31.48
N PRO A 47 -19.26 -14.47 31.34
CA PRO A 47 -20.61 -14.57 31.89
C PRO A 47 -20.72 -14.14 33.35
N GLY A 48 -21.59 -13.16 33.64
CA GLY A 48 -21.83 -12.63 34.99
C GLY A 48 -20.74 -11.72 35.57
N VAL A 49 -19.60 -11.53 34.90
CA VAL A 49 -18.48 -10.71 35.39
C VAL A 49 -18.42 -9.36 34.68
N GLN A 50 -18.34 -9.37 33.35
CA GLN A 50 -18.26 -8.16 32.52
C GLN A 50 -19.58 -7.89 31.80
N PRO A 51 -20.01 -6.63 31.68
CA PRO A 51 -21.16 -6.29 30.86
C PRO A 51 -20.80 -6.39 29.37
N GLY A 52 -21.72 -6.92 28.56
CA GLY A 52 -21.55 -6.98 27.11
C GLY A 52 -22.47 -8.00 26.43
N MET A 53 -22.28 -8.16 25.12
CA MET A 53 -22.99 -9.15 24.31
C MET A 53 -22.16 -10.42 24.17
N VAL A 54 -22.76 -11.59 24.37
CA VAL A 54 -22.10 -12.90 24.21
C VAL A 54 -22.89 -13.74 23.21
N LEU A 55 -22.20 -14.46 22.33
CA LEU A 55 -22.82 -15.49 21.49
C LEU A 55 -23.17 -16.72 22.33
N GLU A 56 -24.40 -17.20 22.21
CA GLU A 56 -24.86 -18.36 22.99
C GLU A 56 -24.57 -19.69 22.30
N ASP A 57 -25.02 -19.85 21.05
CA ASP A 57 -24.96 -21.12 20.29
C ASP A 57 -24.07 -21.02 19.04
N GLY A 58 -23.31 -19.92 18.91
CA GLY A 58 -22.52 -19.57 17.72
C GLY A 58 -23.33 -18.89 16.60
N ILE A 59 -22.71 -18.77 15.43
CA ILE A 59 -23.30 -18.16 14.23
C ILE A 59 -23.59 -19.26 13.21
N LYS A 60 -24.86 -19.39 12.83
CA LYS A 60 -25.32 -20.33 11.81
C LYS A 60 -25.25 -19.70 10.42
N GLY A 61 -25.13 -20.53 9.38
CA GLY A 61 -25.18 -20.08 7.99
C GLY A 61 -23.91 -19.39 7.49
N LEU A 62 -22.80 -19.45 8.23
CA LEU A 62 -21.52 -18.82 7.86
C LEU A 62 -21.00 -19.24 6.47
N HIS A 63 -21.39 -20.41 5.96
CA HIS A 63 -21.11 -20.80 4.57
C HIS A 63 -22.20 -20.24 3.65
N PRO A 64 -21.84 -19.52 2.56
CA PRO A 64 -22.83 -18.98 1.63
C PRO A 64 -23.65 -20.09 0.96
N LYS A 65 -24.92 -19.80 0.71
CA LYS A 65 -25.77 -20.66 -0.13
C LYS A 65 -25.26 -20.62 -1.57
N PHE A 66 -25.60 -21.66 -2.34
CA PHE A 66 -25.18 -21.75 -3.73
C PHE A 66 -26.24 -22.41 -4.59
N SER A 67 -26.24 -22.03 -5.86
CA SER A 67 -27.09 -22.57 -6.91
C SER A 67 -26.22 -23.20 -7.99
N HIS A 68 -26.50 -24.46 -8.35
CA HIS A 68 -25.81 -25.14 -9.45
C HIS A 68 -26.42 -24.77 -10.79
N LEU A 69 -25.55 -24.53 -11.78
CA LEU A 69 -25.95 -24.29 -13.17
C LEU A 69 -25.87 -25.62 -13.93
N ASP A 70 -26.90 -26.45 -13.80
CA ASP A 70 -26.91 -27.79 -14.37
C ASP A 70 -27.66 -27.84 -15.73
N GLN A 71 -27.17 -28.67 -16.64
CA GLN A 71 -27.83 -28.99 -17.90
C GLN A 71 -28.10 -30.50 -17.97
N LYS A 72 -29.33 -30.87 -18.33
CA LYS A 72 -29.73 -32.27 -18.52
C LYS A 72 -30.22 -32.51 -19.94
N GLY A 73 -29.57 -33.43 -20.65
CA GLY A 73 -30.07 -33.94 -21.94
C GLY A 73 -31.28 -34.86 -21.77
N ALA A 74 -32.15 -34.93 -22.77
CA ALA A 74 -33.44 -35.65 -22.71
C ALA A 74 -33.33 -37.17 -22.40
N HIS A 75 -32.19 -37.79 -22.72
CA HIS A 75 -31.91 -39.21 -22.48
C HIS A 75 -30.59 -39.45 -21.74
N GLN A 76 -30.10 -38.43 -21.01
CA GLN A 76 -28.87 -38.54 -20.23
C GLN A 76 -29.20 -38.94 -18.79
N ASP A 77 -28.51 -39.96 -18.29
CA ASP A 77 -28.47 -40.27 -16.86
C ASP A 77 -27.57 -39.27 -16.13
N GLY A 78 -28.10 -38.68 -15.05
CA GLY A 78 -27.44 -37.60 -14.32
C GLY A 78 -27.64 -36.21 -14.94
N VAL A 79 -26.78 -35.25 -14.53
CA VAL A 79 -26.76 -33.87 -15.02
C VAL A 79 -25.31 -33.43 -15.24
N THR A 80 -25.09 -32.53 -16.20
CA THR A 80 -23.78 -31.91 -16.43
C THR A 80 -23.73 -30.55 -15.74
N ASN A 81 -22.81 -30.40 -14.77
CA ASN A 81 -22.58 -29.12 -14.10
C ASN A 81 -21.83 -28.15 -15.04
N ARG A 82 -22.40 -26.97 -15.29
CA ARG A 82 -21.76 -25.88 -16.05
C ARG A 82 -21.08 -24.85 -15.14
N GLY A 83 -21.36 -24.91 -13.84
CA GLY A 83 -20.79 -24.04 -12.82
C GLY A 83 -21.64 -23.96 -11.57
N THR A 84 -21.17 -23.17 -10.61
CA THR A 84 -21.86 -22.89 -9.36
C THR A 84 -21.81 -21.38 -9.12
N VAL A 85 -22.93 -20.80 -8.69
CA VAL A 85 -23.03 -19.40 -8.29
C VAL A 85 -23.32 -19.35 -6.80
N TYR A 86 -22.58 -18.51 -6.08
CA TYR A 86 -22.83 -18.26 -4.67
C TYR A 86 -23.84 -17.14 -4.52
N ASP A 87 -24.82 -17.36 -3.65
CA ASP A 87 -25.80 -16.38 -3.25
C ASP A 87 -25.27 -15.59 -2.04
N GLU A 88 -25.98 -14.53 -1.64
CA GLU A 88 -25.71 -13.82 -0.40
C GLU A 88 -25.59 -14.76 0.82
N GLY A 89 -24.67 -14.42 1.73
CA GLY A 89 -24.52 -15.12 3.01
C GLY A 89 -25.62 -14.67 3.96
N GLU A 90 -26.39 -15.61 4.51
CA GLU A 90 -27.40 -15.35 5.54
C GLU A 90 -26.94 -15.98 6.85
N PHE A 91 -26.70 -15.14 7.86
CA PHE A 91 -26.18 -15.58 9.15
C PHE A 91 -27.20 -15.33 10.25
N ASP A 92 -27.49 -16.37 11.02
CA ASP A 92 -28.40 -16.31 12.16
C ASP A 92 -27.61 -16.58 13.44
N MET A 93 -27.76 -15.73 14.43
CA MET A 93 -27.08 -15.84 15.72
C MET A 93 -28.01 -15.57 16.88
N THR A 94 -27.75 -16.22 18.01
CA THR A 94 -28.38 -15.90 19.28
C THR A 94 -27.37 -15.17 20.15
N VAL A 95 -27.72 -13.96 20.58
CA VAL A 95 -26.87 -13.15 21.47
C VAL A 95 -27.57 -12.92 22.81
N ILE A 96 -26.78 -12.95 23.89
CA ILE A 96 -27.21 -12.62 25.23
C ILE A 96 -26.56 -11.32 25.65
N ALA A 97 -27.39 -10.32 25.91
CA ALA A 97 -26.99 -9.10 26.61
C ALA A 97 -26.91 -9.41 28.10
N GLN A 98 -25.79 -9.08 28.74
CA GLN A 98 -25.65 -9.20 30.19
C GLN A 98 -25.01 -7.96 30.79
N ALA A 99 -25.49 -7.56 31.96
CA ALA A 99 -24.86 -6.54 32.80
C ALA A 99 -25.29 -6.72 34.26
N LYS A 100 -24.48 -6.20 35.19
CA LYS A 100 -24.81 -6.24 36.63
C LYS A 100 -25.92 -5.26 37.01
N ASP A 101 -26.06 -4.17 36.27
CA ASP A 101 -27.02 -3.11 36.53
C ASP A 101 -27.91 -2.82 35.32
N HIS A 102 -29.17 -2.49 35.59
CA HIS A 102 -30.20 -2.26 34.57
C HIS A 102 -29.94 -1.02 33.71
N ILE A 103 -29.12 -0.07 34.17
CA ILE A 103 -28.79 1.15 33.41
C ILE A 103 -27.79 0.80 32.31
N THR A 104 -26.73 0.07 32.67
CA THR A 104 -25.73 -0.46 31.74
C THR A 104 -26.35 -1.45 30.78
N GLU A 105 -27.25 -2.33 31.24
CA GLU A 105 -27.96 -3.27 30.36
C GLU A 105 -28.77 -2.53 29.28
N ARG A 106 -29.52 -1.48 29.64
CA ARG A 106 -30.26 -0.66 28.68
C ARG A 106 -29.34 0.04 27.69
N ARG A 107 -28.21 0.59 28.15
CA ARG A 107 -27.21 1.24 27.28
C ARG A 107 -26.60 0.24 26.30
N LEU A 108 -26.24 -0.95 26.79
CA LEU A 108 -25.69 -2.04 25.99
C LEU A 108 -26.65 -2.47 24.88
N ILE A 109 -27.93 -2.67 25.21
CA ILE A 109 -28.96 -3.05 24.24
C ILE A 109 -29.17 -1.93 23.21
N ASN A 110 -29.24 -0.67 23.64
CA ASN A 110 -29.37 0.47 22.74
C ASN A 110 -28.18 0.55 21.77
N ASP A 111 -26.95 0.44 22.28
CA ASP A 111 -25.74 0.45 21.45
C ASP A 111 -25.76 -0.69 20.42
N TRP A 112 -26.20 -1.89 20.82
CA TRP A 112 -26.32 -3.03 19.90
C TRP A 112 -27.36 -2.77 18.80
N ILE A 113 -28.53 -2.24 19.15
CA ILE A 113 -29.56 -1.87 18.17
C ILE A 113 -29.06 -0.77 17.23
N GLU A 114 -28.36 0.25 17.75
CA GLU A 114 -27.77 1.35 16.96
C GLU A 114 -26.70 0.87 15.98
N MET A 115 -25.92 -0.15 16.34
CA MET A 115 -24.92 -0.76 15.45
C MET A 115 -25.57 -1.35 14.19
N TRP A 116 -26.77 -1.91 14.34
CA TRP A 116 -27.49 -2.67 13.32
C TRP A 116 -28.55 -1.84 12.59
N ASP A 117 -28.22 -0.60 12.23
CA ASP A 117 -29.01 0.19 11.28
C ASP A 117 -29.03 -0.50 9.90
N PRO A 118 -30.20 -0.85 9.34
CA PRO A 118 -30.30 -1.52 8.03
C PRO A 118 -29.64 -0.74 6.87
N LYS A 119 -29.44 0.57 7.03
CA LYS A 119 -28.81 1.44 6.03
C LYS A 119 -27.28 1.44 6.12
N LYS A 120 -26.70 0.83 7.15
CA LYS A 120 -25.27 0.82 7.43
C LYS A 120 -24.76 -0.61 7.50
N THR A 121 -23.50 -0.80 7.13
CA THR A 121 -22.80 -2.08 7.16
C THR A 121 -21.72 -2.04 8.23
N PRO A 122 -21.93 -2.62 9.43
CA PRO A 122 -20.82 -2.91 10.32
C PRO A 122 -19.81 -3.88 9.68
N THR A 123 -18.63 -3.96 10.26
CA THR A 123 -17.64 -4.99 9.96
C THR A 123 -17.80 -6.13 10.94
N MET A 124 -17.90 -7.37 10.45
CA MET A 124 -17.79 -8.58 11.25
C MET A 124 -16.44 -9.22 10.99
N THR A 125 -15.63 -9.34 12.04
CA THR A 125 -14.25 -9.83 11.99
C THR A 125 -14.10 -11.11 12.79
N PHE A 126 -13.37 -12.06 12.21
CA PHE A 126 -12.88 -13.29 12.82
C PHE A 126 -11.36 -13.21 12.90
N VAL A 127 -10.79 -13.55 14.07
CA VAL A 127 -9.34 -13.65 14.24
C VAL A 127 -9.01 -14.99 14.88
N THR A 128 -8.11 -15.73 14.26
CA THR A 128 -7.46 -16.91 14.86
C THR A 128 -5.95 -16.81 14.73
N PRO A 129 -5.18 -17.42 15.65
CA PRO A 129 -3.71 -17.36 15.61
C PRO A 129 -3.08 -17.98 14.36
N ASP A 130 -3.73 -18.99 13.79
CA ASP A 130 -3.24 -19.78 12.66
C ASP A 130 -3.62 -19.21 11.30
N MET A 131 -4.81 -18.61 11.18
CA MET A 131 -5.38 -18.17 9.90
C MET A 131 -5.52 -16.65 9.79
N GLY A 132 -5.21 -15.94 10.87
CA GLY A 132 -5.15 -14.48 10.91
C GLY A 132 -6.55 -13.84 10.90
N GLU A 133 -6.61 -12.63 10.36
CA GLU A 133 -7.83 -11.81 10.35
C GLU A 133 -8.62 -12.01 9.04
N TRP A 134 -9.91 -12.35 9.19
CA TRP A 134 -10.89 -12.45 8.11
C TRP A 134 -12.14 -11.67 8.46
N TRP A 135 -12.70 -10.94 7.51
CA TRP A 135 -13.88 -10.11 7.76
C TRP A 135 -14.85 -10.05 6.60
N CYS A 136 -16.07 -9.62 6.90
CA CYS A 136 -17.09 -9.27 5.91
C CYS A 136 -17.88 -8.05 6.39
N TYR A 137 -18.76 -7.54 5.53
CA TYR A 137 -19.57 -6.34 5.80
C TYR A 137 -21.06 -6.70 5.86
N PRO A 138 -21.54 -7.33 6.95
CA PRO A 138 -22.94 -7.68 7.05
C PRO A 138 -23.83 -6.46 7.27
N ARG A 139 -25.10 -6.58 6.91
CA ARG A 139 -26.19 -5.68 7.30
C ARG A 139 -27.32 -6.45 7.97
N LEU A 140 -28.21 -5.73 8.66
CA LEU A 140 -29.39 -6.35 9.26
C LEU A 140 -30.30 -6.94 8.16
N HIS A 141 -30.60 -8.23 8.23
CA HIS A 141 -31.43 -8.91 7.23
C HIS A 141 -32.91 -8.84 7.59
N ARG A 142 -33.24 -9.11 8.86
CA ARG A 142 -34.61 -9.06 9.39
C ARG A 142 -34.60 -8.34 10.73
N ALA A 143 -35.69 -7.65 11.04
CA ALA A 143 -35.88 -7.11 12.38
C ALA A 143 -35.87 -8.27 13.40
N SER A 144 -35.24 -8.05 14.56
CA SER A 144 -35.29 -9.02 15.65
C SER A 144 -36.73 -9.27 16.05
N PRO A 145 -37.15 -10.55 16.19
CA PRO A 145 -38.54 -10.91 16.51
C PRO A 145 -38.88 -10.64 17.98
N GLU A 146 -37.88 -10.43 18.84
CA GLU A 146 -38.08 -10.25 20.27
C GLU A 146 -38.70 -8.88 20.60
N GLY A 147 -39.83 -8.91 21.30
CA GLY A 147 -40.40 -7.74 21.98
C GLY A 147 -39.81 -7.55 23.39
N LEU A 148 -40.32 -6.55 24.12
CA LEU A 148 -39.96 -6.33 25.52
C LEU A 148 -40.39 -7.53 26.39
N GLN A 149 -39.41 -8.31 26.87
CA GLN A 149 -39.69 -9.47 27.72
C GLN A 149 -40.00 -9.06 29.17
N LYS A 150 -40.97 -9.73 29.79
CA LYS A 150 -41.25 -9.57 31.22
C LYS A 150 -40.00 -9.99 32.02
N MET A 151 -39.53 -9.14 32.94
CA MET A 151 -38.33 -9.35 33.76
C MET A 151 -36.96 -9.22 33.04
N MET A 152 -36.92 -8.79 31.78
CA MET A 152 -35.68 -8.59 31.01
C MET A 152 -34.55 -7.92 31.84
N PHE A 153 -34.83 -6.73 32.38
CA PHE A 153 -33.87 -5.95 33.18
C PHE A 153 -33.75 -6.37 34.66
N ARG A 154 -34.57 -7.34 35.11
CA ARG A 154 -34.52 -7.84 36.50
C ARG A 154 -33.63 -9.08 36.60
N ASN A 155 -33.53 -9.84 35.52
CA ASN A 155 -32.70 -11.05 35.46
C ASN A 155 -31.25 -10.74 35.04
N GLY A 156 -30.95 -9.49 34.62
CA GLY A 156 -29.62 -9.07 34.16
C GLY A 156 -29.14 -9.80 32.90
N LYS A 157 -30.08 -10.41 32.18
CA LYS A 157 -29.86 -11.20 30.96
C LYS A 157 -31.03 -11.00 30.01
N ALA A 158 -30.73 -10.56 28.79
CA ALA A 158 -31.69 -10.46 27.71
C ALA A 158 -31.21 -11.24 26.49
N ARG A 159 -32.03 -12.17 26.00
CA ARG A 159 -31.73 -13.02 24.85
C ARG A 159 -32.38 -12.44 23.58
N PHE A 160 -31.61 -12.35 22.50
CA PHE A 160 -32.06 -11.89 21.19
C PHE A 160 -31.65 -12.86 20.09
N THR A 161 -32.53 -13.02 19.10
CA THR A 161 -32.22 -13.69 17.84
C THR A 161 -31.90 -12.61 16.81
N TRP A 162 -30.77 -12.75 16.13
CA TRP A 162 -30.28 -11.77 15.17
C TRP A 162 -30.00 -12.41 13.83
N SER A 163 -30.58 -11.84 12.77
CA SER A 163 -30.43 -12.32 11.39
C SER A 163 -29.76 -11.25 10.55
N ILE A 164 -28.59 -11.57 10.00
CA ILE A 164 -27.73 -10.66 9.24
C ILE A 164 -27.42 -11.24 7.87
N ARG A 165 -27.12 -10.36 6.92
CA ARG A 165 -26.83 -10.73 5.53
C ARG A 165 -25.52 -10.11 5.07
N ASN A 166 -24.64 -10.91 4.47
CA ASN A 166 -23.45 -10.49 3.77
C ASN A 166 -23.70 -10.54 2.25
N ASP A 167 -23.72 -9.37 1.62
CA ASP A 167 -23.99 -9.25 0.18
C ASP A 167 -22.83 -9.77 -0.70
N ASP A 168 -21.60 -9.80 -0.17
CA ASP A 168 -20.41 -10.25 -0.90
C ASP A 168 -20.23 -11.77 -0.89
N ALA A 169 -21.10 -12.50 -0.18
CA ALA A 169 -21.09 -13.96 0.08
C ALA A 169 -19.87 -14.51 0.85
N PHE A 170 -18.68 -13.93 0.64
CA PHE A 170 -17.41 -14.41 1.14
C PHE A 170 -16.84 -13.53 2.26
N PHE A 171 -15.91 -14.10 2.99
CA PHE A 171 -15.00 -13.38 3.88
C PHE A 171 -13.76 -12.97 3.11
N GLN A 172 -13.21 -11.81 3.44
CA GLN A 172 -11.99 -11.27 2.86
C GLN A 172 -10.90 -11.07 3.92
N SER A 173 -9.64 -11.06 3.48
CA SER A 173 -8.49 -10.77 4.32
C SER A 173 -7.65 -9.65 3.71
N HIS A 174 -6.52 -9.35 4.36
CA HIS A 174 -5.57 -8.35 3.93
C HIS A 174 -5.10 -8.63 2.49
N PRO A 175 -5.07 -7.60 1.63
CA PRO A 175 -4.69 -7.80 0.24
C PRO A 175 -3.22 -8.23 0.14
N SER A 176 -2.94 -9.23 -0.69
CA SER A 176 -1.57 -9.48 -1.16
C SER A 176 -1.21 -8.39 -2.16
N VAL A 177 -0.12 -7.68 -1.92
CA VAL A 177 0.33 -6.56 -2.73
C VAL A 177 1.71 -6.85 -3.29
N SER A 178 1.90 -6.53 -4.56
CA SER A 178 3.18 -6.58 -5.23
C SER A 178 3.38 -5.35 -6.08
N GLU A 179 4.62 -4.95 -6.25
CA GLU A 179 4.97 -3.79 -7.04
C GLU A 179 6.12 -4.05 -7.99
N PHE A 180 6.13 -3.26 -9.06
CA PHE A 180 7.22 -3.18 -10.01
C PHE A 180 7.49 -1.70 -10.29
N TYR A 181 8.75 -1.31 -10.18
CA TYR A 181 9.22 0.04 -10.44
C TYR A 181 10.60 -0.02 -11.10
N PHE A 182 10.99 1.07 -11.76
CA PHE A 182 12.25 1.13 -12.47
C PHE A 182 13.43 1.12 -11.51
N SER A 183 14.43 0.30 -11.82
CA SER A 183 15.71 0.32 -11.13
C SER A 183 16.80 0.87 -12.04
N TYR A 184 17.63 1.77 -11.52
CA TYR A 184 18.69 2.44 -12.28
C TYR A 184 20.04 2.12 -11.63
N ARG A 185 20.63 0.99 -12.02
CA ARG A 185 21.84 0.42 -11.37
C ARG A 185 23.01 0.23 -12.34
N SER A 186 23.21 1.15 -13.28
CA SER A 186 24.35 1.09 -14.21
C SER A 186 25.70 1.14 -13.49
N GLN A 187 25.74 1.81 -12.35
CA GLN A 187 26.86 1.83 -11.42
C GLN A 187 26.39 1.17 -10.12
N ARG A 188 27.22 0.32 -9.53
CA ARG A 188 26.85 -0.45 -8.34
C ARG A 188 28.07 -0.81 -7.51
N ASP A 189 27.92 -0.71 -6.20
CA ASP A 189 28.86 -1.24 -5.23
C ASP A 189 28.11 -1.93 -4.08
N ALA A 190 28.37 -3.22 -3.90
CA ALA A 190 27.79 -4.04 -2.84
C ALA A 190 28.71 -4.17 -1.62
N PHE A 191 29.82 -3.42 -1.57
CA PHE A 191 30.74 -3.31 -0.43
C PHE A 191 31.31 -4.65 0.07
N ARG A 192 31.41 -5.66 -0.81
CA ARG A 192 31.91 -7.02 -0.51
C ARG A 192 33.45 -7.06 -0.42
N ARG A 193 34.01 -6.20 0.42
CA ARG A 193 35.45 -6.09 0.69
C ARG A 193 35.67 -5.69 2.15
N ASN A 194 36.78 -6.09 2.75
CA ASN A 194 37.12 -5.69 4.12
C ASN A 194 38.16 -4.56 4.07
N SER A 195 37.73 -3.34 4.41
CA SER A 195 38.55 -2.14 4.41
C SER A 195 38.00 -1.15 5.45
N PRO A 196 38.31 -1.32 6.75
CA PRO A 196 37.74 -0.48 7.81
C PRO A 196 38.16 1.00 7.73
N ALA A 197 39.30 1.28 7.10
CA ALA A 197 39.87 2.63 6.99
C ALA A 197 39.38 3.42 5.75
N GLY A 198 38.54 2.83 4.89
CA GLY A 198 38.01 3.53 3.71
C GLY A 198 37.29 2.62 2.73
N LEU A 199 36.75 3.20 1.66
CA LEU A 199 35.93 2.47 0.68
C LEU A 199 36.71 1.89 -0.50
N GLY A 200 38.03 2.07 -0.56
CA GLY A 200 38.87 1.60 -1.68
C GLY A 200 38.98 2.62 -2.82
N PRO A 201 39.66 2.25 -3.93
CA PRO A 201 40.12 3.21 -4.94
C PRO A 201 38.98 3.84 -5.78
N ASP A 202 37.84 3.16 -5.90
CA ASP A 202 36.69 3.61 -6.69
C ASP A 202 35.87 4.73 -5.99
N TRP A 203 36.36 5.23 -4.84
CA TRP A 203 35.65 6.20 -3.99
C TRP A 203 36.56 7.34 -3.53
N ASP A 204 36.11 8.58 -3.74
CA ASP A 204 36.68 9.76 -3.10
C ASP A 204 35.93 10.04 -1.80
N GLN A 205 36.64 10.12 -0.67
CA GLN A 205 36.04 10.38 0.64
C GLN A 205 36.51 11.73 1.19
N LYS A 206 35.57 12.63 1.51
CA LYS A 206 35.84 13.87 2.23
C LYS A 206 35.17 13.84 3.59
N TYR A 207 35.96 14.09 4.62
CA TYR A 207 35.48 14.15 5.99
C TYR A 207 35.47 15.59 6.52
N THR A 208 34.49 15.91 7.36
CA THR A 208 34.61 17.03 8.29
C THR A 208 35.62 16.70 9.40
N PRO A 209 36.13 17.70 10.15
CA PRO A 209 36.80 17.45 11.42
C PRO A 209 35.89 16.63 12.35
N GLY A 210 36.49 15.75 13.17
CA GLY A 210 35.76 14.82 14.03
C GLY A 210 36.50 13.49 14.16
N ALA A 211 35.79 12.47 14.65
CA ALA A 211 36.35 11.13 14.84
C ALA A 211 35.48 10.04 14.16
N GLY A 212 36.06 8.86 13.95
CA GLY A 212 35.42 7.72 13.27
C GLY A 212 35.66 7.71 11.76
N THR A 213 35.46 6.56 11.12
CA THR A 213 35.69 6.37 9.67
C THR A 213 34.57 5.57 9.00
N CYS A 214 34.27 5.89 7.75
CA CYS A 214 33.41 5.09 6.89
C CYS A 214 34.26 4.13 6.06
N GLY A 215 33.97 2.84 6.19
CA GLY A 215 34.68 1.77 5.50
C GLY A 215 33.78 0.57 5.26
N THR A 216 34.39 -0.59 4.97
CA THR A 216 33.65 -1.83 4.71
C THR A 216 34.16 -2.97 5.60
N ASP A 217 33.29 -3.90 5.99
CA ASP A 217 33.60 -5.00 6.93
C ASP A 217 33.67 -6.39 6.26
N GLY A 218 33.65 -6.45 4.93
CA GLY A 218 33.56 -7.68 4.14
C GLY A 218 32.14 -8.00 3.68
N GLN A 219 31.12 -7.40 4.29
CA GLN A 219 29.72 -7.64 3.96
C GLN A 219 28.97 -6.38 3.55
N MET A 220 29.23 -5.26 4.23
CA MET A 220 28.51 -4.01 4.06
C MET A 220 29.44 -2.79 4.24
N CYS A 221 28.98 -1.63 3.78
CA CYS A 221 29.56 -0.36 4.18
C CYS A 221 29.03 0.02 5.56
N ARG A 222 29.90 0.46 6.47
CA ARG A 222 29.50 0.87 7.81
C ARG A 222 30.40 1.97 8.35
N TRP A 223 29.92 2.60 9.41
CA TRP A 223 30.72 3.47 10.24
C TRP A 223 31.52 2.64 11.27
N PHE A 224 32.77 3.03 11.46
CA PHE A 224 33.69 2.51 12.45
C PHE A 224 33.97 3.63 13.46
N ASP A 225 33.42 3.47 14.66
CA ASP A 225 33.53 4.50 15.69
C ASP A 225 34.97 4.67 16.16
N SER A 226 35.33 5.91 16.46
CA SER A 226 36.51 6.21 17.26
C SER A 226 36.29 7.53 17.96
N GLY A 227 36.77 7.68 19.20
CA GLY A 227 36.59 8.92 19.97
C GLY A 227 35.12 9.29 20.19
N THR A 228 34.85 10.59 20.42
CA THR A 228 33.51 11.12 20.71
C THR A 228 33.02 12.24 19.81
N GLY A 229 33.87 12.75 18.91
CA GLY A 229 33.53 13.88 18.06
C GLY A 229 32.57 13.50 16.93
N GLN A 230 31.52 14.29 16.72
CA GLN A 230 30.67 14.19 15.53
C GLN A 230 31.51 14.30 14.26
N ARG A 231 31.18 13.51 13.24
CA ARG A 231 31.88 13.56 11.95
C ARG A 231 30.94 13.17 10.82
N THR A 232 31.05 13.89 9.71
CA THR A 232 30.34 13.60 8.47
C THR A 232 31.34 13.21 7.40
N VAL A 233 30.97 12.24 6.57
CA VAL A 233 31.70 11.88 5.34
C VAL A 233 30.80 12.04 4.13
N VAL A 234 31.36 12.55 3.05
CA VAL A 234 30.78 12.48 1.72
C VAL A 234 31.66 11.59 0.85
N ASN A 235 31.04 10.56 0.28
CA ASN A 235 31.67 9.57 -0.58
C ASN A 235 31.18 9.76 -2.01
N ARG A 236 32.06 10.15 -2.94
CA ARG A 236 31.76 10.24 -4.37
C ARG A 236 32.30 9.01 -5.08
N TYR A 237 31.49 8.39 -5.92
CA TYR A 237 31.94 7.34 -6.81
C TYR A 237 32.77 7.96 -7.94
N ASN A 238 34.05 7.57 -8.06
CA ASN A 238 35.01 8.23 -8.95
C ASN A 238 35.36 7.41 -10.21
N LYS A 239 34.90 6.15 -10.27
CA LYS A 239 35.18 5.25 -11.40
C LYS A 239 34.47 5.67 -12.68
N SER A 240 33.28 6.24 -12.56
CA SER A 240 32.47 6.71 -13.69
C SER A 240 31.44 7.74 -13.25
N VAL A 241 30.90 8.48 -14.22
CA VAL A 241 29.82 9.45 -14.04
C VAL A 241 28.59 9.02 -14.84
N THR A 242 27.44 9.62 -14.54
CA THR A 242 26.21 9.40 -15.32
C THR A 242 26.28 10.13 -16.66
N ALA A 243 25.50 9.67 -17.65
CA ALA A 243 25.53 10.22 -18.99
C ALA A 243 24.86 11.59 -19.07
N THR A 244 23.77 11.81 -18.33
CA THR A 244 23.02 13.07 -18.29
C THR A 244 22.95 13.64 -16.88
N ASP A 245 22.37 14.83 -16.75
CA ASP A 245 22.11 15.48 -15.46
C ASP A 245 20.90 14.88 -14.72
N ASN A 246 20.14 14.00 -15.40
CA ASN A 246 19.00 13.30 -14.83
C ASN A 246 19.48 11.98 -14.22
N GLN A 247 19.43 11.86 -12.90
CA GLN A 247 20.07 10.77 -12.18
C GLN A 247 19.11 10.11 -11.20
N VAL A 248 19.28 8.81 -10.99
CA VAL A 248 18.71 8.10 -9.84
C VAL A 248 19.85 7.48 -9.07
N ILE A 249 19.88 7.72 -7.76
CA ILE A 249 20.88 7.18 -6.85
C ILE A 249 20.13 6.46 -5.73
N THR A 250 20.49 5.21 -5.47
CA THR A 250 19.82 4.35 -4.50
C THR A 250 20.80 3.79 -3.49
N ILE A 251 20.44 3.85 -2.21
CA ILE A 251 21.11 3.13 -1.12
C ILE A 251 20.16 2.06 -0.57
N LYS A 252 20.74 0.94 -0.12
CA LYS A 252 20.02 -0.13 0.55
C LYS A 252 20.51 -0.30 1.98
N PHE A 253 19.64 -0.12 2.96
CA PHE A 253 20.00 -0.17 4.37
C PHE A 253 20.38 -1.58 4.82
N GLY A 254 21.54 -1.67 5.48
CA GLY A 254 22.14 -2.86 6.08
C GLY A 254 21.55 -3.23 7.43
N GLY A 255 21.10 -2.22 8.17
CA GLY A 255 20.67 -2.31 9.55
C GLY A 255 19.97 -1.03 9.97
N LEU A 256 19.86 -0.82 11.28
CA LEU A 256 19.29 0.40 11.85
C LEU A 256 20.40 1.38 12.23
N SER A 257 20.08 2.67 12.22
CA SER A 257 20.91 3.68 12.87
C SER A 257 20.80 3.52 14.38
N GLU A 258 21.85 3.89 15.09
CA GLU A 258 21.84 3.91 16.55
C GLU A 258 20.88 4.99 17.05
N PHE A 259 20.08 4.62 18.04
CA PHE A 259 19.12 5.51 18.68
C PHE A 259 19.82 6.20 19.86
N PRO A 260 19.93 7.53 19.85
CA PRO A 260 19.21 8.26 20.87
C PRO A 260 18.50 9.51 20.34
N PHE A 261 17.52 9.97 21.10
CA PHE A 261 16.90 11.28 20.90
C PHE A 261 17.77 12.35 21.58
N PRO A 262 18.18 13.44 20.90
CA PRO A 262 17.81 13.85 19.54
C PRO A 262 18.60 13.15 18.43
N ASP A 263 18.00 13.13 17.24
CA ASP A 263 18.53 12.55 16.00
C ASP A 263 19.93 13.08 15.68
N ALA A 264 20.94 12.22 15.77
CA ALA A 264 22.35 12.61 15.60
C ALA A 264 23.10 11.77 14.56
N ALA A 265 22.44 10.77 13.95
CA ALA A 265 23.03 9.90 12.94
C ALA A 265 22.24 9.95 11.64
N PHE A 266 22.95 10.11 10.53
CA PHE A 266 22.31 10.28 9.22
C PHE A 266 22.98 9.47 8.12
N ASN A 267 22.17 9.06 7.16
CA ASN A 267 22.65 8.56 5.88
C ASN A 267 22.26 9.55 4.79
N ASP A 268 23.22 9.90 3.93
CA ASP A 268 23.02 10.86 2.85
C ASP A 268 23.06 10.14 1.49
N ILE A 269 22.19 10.55 0.58
CA ILE A 269 22.26 10.21 -0.84
C ILE A 269 22.64 11.48 -1.59
N TRP A 270 23.66 11.40 -2.44
CA TRP A 270 24.15 12.53 -3.20
C TRP A 270 24.03 12.30 -4.71
N GLY A 271 23.45 13.28 -5.38
CA GLY A 271 23.40 13.38 -6.83
C GLY A 271 23.85 14.76 -7.30
N ARG A 272 24.05 14.90 -8.61
CA ARG A 272 24.57 16.09 -9.27
C ARG A 272 25.85 16.66 -8.64
N MET A 273 26.72 15.77 -8.19
CA MET A 273 27.95 16.17 -7.50
C MET A 273 29.01 16.63 -8.49
N ASN A 274 29.85 17.57 -8.07
CA ASN A 274 31.10 17.86 -8.78
C ASN A 274 31.89 16.56 -9.05
N THR A 275 32.38 16.38 -10.27
CA THR A 275 33.08 15.15 -10.70
C THR A 275 34.54 15.12 -10.29
N THR A 276 35.14 16.29 -10.04
CA THR A 276 36.53 16.46 -9.60
C THR A 276 36.62 17.35 -8.36
N GLY A 277 37.75 17.33 -7.66
CA GLY A 277 37.95 18.10 -6.43
C GLY A 277 37.23 17.50 -5.22
N ASP A 278 37.03 18.29 -4.16
CA ASP A 278 36.43 17.83 -2.91
C ASP A 278 34.95 17.45 -3.09
N PRO A 279 34.54 16.20 -2.79
CA PRO A 279 33.13 15.79 -2.87
C PRO A 279 32.27 16.49 -1.80
N GLY A 280 31.01 16.74 -2.13
CA GLY A 280 30.03 17.38 -1.23
C GLY A 280 30.07 18.90 -1.21
N THR A 281 30.91 19.53 -2.04
CA THR A 281 30.93 21.00 -2.17
C THR A 281 29.78 21.51 -3.05
N THR A 282 29.44 20.79 -4.12
CA THR A 282 28.31 21.12 -4.99
C THR A 282 27.51 19.86 -5.26
N GLY A 283 26.17 19.97 -5.22
CA GLY A 283 25.27 18.89 -5.58
C GLY A 283 23.94 18.92 -4.84
N ILE A 284 23.15 17.88 -5.02
CA ILE A 284 21.87 17.67 -4.35
C ILE A 284 22.05 16.57 -3.31
N ARG A 285 21.65 16.86 -2.08
CA ARG A 285 21.72 15.93 -0.96
C ARG A 285 20.34 15.63 -0.41
N ALA A 286 19.99 14.35 -0.38
CA ALA A 286 18.92 13.83 0.46
C ALA A 286 19.52 13.22 1.72
N ARG A 287 19.26 13.84 2.87
CA ARG A 287 19.67 13.38 4.19
C ARG A 287 18.52 12.67 4.88
N ILE A 288 18.78 11.45 5.34
CA ILE A 288 17.80 10.55 5.94
C ILE A 288 18.20 10.32 7.39
N GLY A 289 17.36 10.77 8.32
CA GLY A 289 17.47 10.50 9.75
C GLY A 289 16.37 9.54 10.24
N SER A 290 16.27 9.36 11.56
CA SER A 290 15.20 8.55 12.14
C SER A 290 13.85 9.28 12.17
N GLY A 291 13.87 10.61 12.36
CA GLY A 291 12.69 11.45 12.54
C GLY A 291 12.40 12.44 11.40
N TRP A 292 13.31 12.59 10.43
CA TRP A 292 13.11 13.50 9.30
C TRP A 292 13.86 13.09 8.03
N ILE A 293 13.43 13.68 6.92
CA ILE A 293 14.14 13.70 5.65
C ILE A 293 14.39 15.16 5.29
N ARG A 294 15.63 15.48 4.92
CA ARG A 294 16.04 16.80 4.44
C ARG A 294 16.56 16.70 3.02
N LEU A 295 15.98 17.48 2.12
CA LEU A 295 16.47 17.64 0.76
C LEU A 295 17.11 19.02 0.63
N SER A 296 18.33 19.09 0.11
CA SER A 296 19.12 20.32 0.07
C SER A 296 19.95 20.44 -1.20
N GLY A 297 20.09 21.66 -1.71
CA GLY A 297 20.99 22.01 -2.81
C GLY A 297 22.24 22.70 -2.29
N TRP A 298 23.40 22.35 -2.83
CA TRP A 298 24.71 22.86 -2.43
C TRP A 298 25.47 23.42 -3.62
N VAL A 299 26.10 24.58 -3.44
CA VAL A 299 26.96 25.23 -4.44
C VAL A 299 28.19 25.80 -3.75
N GLY A 300 29.39 25.36 -4.16
CA GLY A 300 30.65 25.89 -3.63
C GLY A 300 30.83 25.74 -2.12
N GLY A 301 30.18 24.75 -1.50
CA GLY A 301 30.19 24.48 -0.05
C GLY A 301 29.09 25.20 0.73
N ALA A 302 28.26 26.02 0.08
CA ALA A 302 27.12 26.70 0.70
C ALA A 302 25.80 26.00 0.34
N GLU A 303 24.93 25.82 1.33
CA GLU A 303 23.57 25.34 1.11
C GLU A 303 22.72 26.49 0.54
N VAL A 304 22.22 26.32 -0.69
CA VAL A 304 21.47 27.35 -1.41
C VAL A 304 19.97 27.25 -1.19
N TRP A 305 19.47 26.06 -0.85
CA TRP A 305 18.11 25.83 -0.43
C TRP A 305 18.01 24.54 0.38
N VAL A 306 16.97 24.47 1.21
CA VAL A 306 16.68 23.32 2.07
C VAL A 306 15.18 23.15 2.21
N TRP A 307 14.74 21.91 2.21
CA TRP A 307 13.38 21.51 2.54
C TRP A 307 13.40 20.28 3.43
N GLU A 308 12.53 20.27 4.44
CA GLU A 308 12.49 19.21 5.45
C GLU A 308 11.07 18.70 5.65
N ARG A 309 10.96 17.41 5.98
CA ARG A 309 9.69 16.76 6.29
C ARG A 309 9.89 15.78 7.44
N PRO A 310 9.00 15.75 8.44
CA PRO A 310 9.04 14.76 9.49
C PRO A 310 8.75 13.35 8.93
N LEU A 311 9.45 12.37 9.47
CA LEU A 311 9.30 10.96 9.18
C LEU A 311 8.67 10.27 10.39
N LEU A 312 7.47 9.72 10.22
CA LEU A 312 6.76 9.03 11.30
C LEU A 312 7.37 7.66 11.62
N VAL A 313 7.95 7.02 10.60
CA VAL A 313 8.49 5.65 10.69
C VAL A 313 9.92 5.68 10.18
N PRO A 314 10.94 5.38 11.03
CA PRO A 314 12.33 5.43 10.62
C PRO A 314 12.66 4.42 9.51
N PRO A 315 13.81 4.56 8.83
CA PRO A 315 14.28 3.55 7.88
C PRO A 315 14.54 2.21 8.58
N PHE A 316 14.15 1.11 7.92
CA PHE A 316 14.41 -0.25 8.42
C PHE A 316 15.52 -0.95 7.64
N TRP A 317 16.02 -2.06 8.17
CA TRP A 317 16.96 -2.92 7.46
C TRP A 317 16.33 -3.46 6.17
N ASN A 318 17.17 -3.74 5.16
CA ASN A 318 16.78 -4.23 3.84
C ASN A 318 15.88 -3.26 3.03
N GLU A 319 15.78 -2.00 3.46
CA GLU A 319 14.95 -1.00 2.80
C GLU A 319 15.75 -0.19 1.77
N GLU A 320 15.14 0.09 0.62
CA GLU A 320 15.76 0.90 -0.45
C GLU A 320 15.25 2.34 -0.42
N TRP A 321 16.19 3.27 -0.50
CA TRP A 321 15.93 4.70 -0.55
C TRP A 321 16.64 5.30 -1.74
N SER A 322 15.93 6.12 -2.52
CA SER A 322 16.47 6.69 -3.75
C SER A 322 16.29 8.20 -3.81
N LEU A 323 17.29 8.89 -4.34
CA LEU A 323 17.20 10.27 -4.77
C LEU A 323 17.09 10.31 -6.30
N VAL A 324 16.01 10.91 -6.78
CA VAL A 324 15.80 11.21 -8.20
C VAL A 324 16.14 12.69 -8.41
N CYS A 325 17.15 12.95 -9.23
CA CYS A 325 17.61 14.27 -9.61
C CYS A 325 17.17 14.60 -11.03
N GLY A 326 15.99 15.19 -11.18
CA GLY A 326 15.43 15.58 -12.47
C GLY A 326 14.79 14.44 -13.25
N THR A 327 13.90 14.82 -14.15
CA THR A 327 13.27 13.96 -15.15
C THR A 327 13.50 14.57 -16.55
N PRO A 328 13.26 13.82 -17.64
CA PRO A 328 13.33 14.38 -18.99
C PRO A 328 12.39 15.59 -19.21
N SER A 329 11.24 15.64 -18.52
CA SER A 329 10.28 16.75 -18.61
C SER A 329 10.64 17.93 -17.70
N ASN A 330 11.22 17.67 -16.53
CA ASN A 330 11.61 18.69 -15.58
C ASN A 330 12.95 18.36 -14.91
N PRO A 331 14.08 18.93 -15.39
CA PRO A 331 15.38 18.69 -14.79
C PRO A 331 15.53 19.30 -13.39
N ARG A 332 14.59 20.13 -12.90
CA ARG A 332 14.64 20.75 -11.57
C ARG A 332 13.63 20.16 -10.59
N GLU A 333 12.99 19.04 -10.96
CA GLU A 333 12.21 18.24 -10.05
C GLU A 333 13.09 17.24 -9.31
N PHE A 334 13.04 17.26 -7.99
CA PHE A 334 13.77 16.35 -7.11
C PHE A 334 12.81 15.51 -6.29
N ARG A 335 13.07 14.22 -6.17
CA ARG A 335 12.23 13.31 -5.39
C ARG A 335 13.07 12.39 -4.52
N VAL A 336 12.58 12.12 -3.32
CA VAL A 336 13.10 11.04 -2.48
C VAL A 336 12.07 9.93 -2.49
N LEU A 337 12.52 8.74 -2.88
CA LEU A 337 11.71 7.53 -2.94
C LEU A 337 12.09 6.59 -1.80
N ARG A 338 11.11 5.97 -1.16
CA ARG A 338 11.26 4.87 -0.20
C ARG A 338 10.57 3.65 -0.80
N GLN A 339 11.31 2.59 -1.14
CA GLN A 339 10.81 1.43 -1.89
C GLN A 339 10.03 1.86 -3.15
N GLY A 340 10.58 2.80 -3.93
CA GLY A 340 9.90 3.35 -5.12
C GLY A 340 8.74 4.34 -4.84
N PHE A 341 8.27 4.49 -3.60
CA PHE A 341 7.23 5.48 -3.26
C PHE A 341 7.81 6.87 -3.01
N PRO A 342 7.29 7.94 -3.65
CA PRO A 342 7.72 9.29 -3.37
C PRO A 342 7.31 9.71 -1.95
N VAL A 343 8.28 9.82 -1.05
CA VAL A 343 8.10 10.37 0.30
C VAL A 343 8.41 11.87 0.34
N PHE A 344 9.09 12.38 -0.68
CA PHE A 344 9.43 13.78 -0.84
C PHE A 344 9.38 14.15 -2.33
N LYS A 345 8.81 15.31 -2.66
CA LYS A 345 8.88 15.94 -4.00
C LYS A 345 9.13 17.43 -3.81
N PHE A 346 10.09 17.97 -4.54
CA PHE A 346 10.45 19.38 -4.54
C PHE A 346 10.77 19.83 -5.96
N ILE A 347 10.18 20.95 -6.38
CA ILE A 347 10.52 21.60 -7.64
C ILE A 347 11.26 22.88 -7.29
N GLU A 348 12.48 23.02 -7.80
CA GLU A 348 13.31 24.18 -7.50
C GLU A 348 12.67 25.47 -8.06
N PRO A 349 12.38 26.49 -7.23
CA PRO A 349 11.69 27.70 -7.69
C PRO A 349 12.59 28.63 -8.50
N SER A 350 13.92 28.54 -8.30
CA SER A 350 14.95 29.28 -9.04
C SER A 350 16.08 28.32 -9.36
N ALA A 351 16.67 28.41 -10.55
CA ALA A 351 17.69 27.47 -11.04
C ALA A 351 19.06 27.65 -10.35
N LEU A 352 19.10 27.54 -9.01
CA LEU A 352 20.28 27.78 -8.18
C LEU A 352 21.23 26.58 -8.20
N SER A 353 20.71 25.35 -8.25
CA SER A 353 21.54 24.17 -8.32
C SER A 353 22.28 24.08 -9.66
N ILE A 354 23.52 23.60 -9.66
CA ILE A 354 24.33 23.55 -10.88
C ILE A 354 24.07 22.25 -11.66
N MET A 355 24.14 22.33 -12.98
CA MET A 355 24.03 21.21 -13.92
C MET A 355 25.17 21.25 -14.94
N GLY A 356 25.37 20.15 -15.65
CA GLY A 356 26.37 20.00 -16.70
C GLY A 356 27.34 18.87 -16.40
N GLU A 357 28.17 18.52 -17.38
CA GLU A 357 29.04 17.33 -17.33
C GLU A 357 29.98 17.30 -16.11
N ALA A 358 30.44 18.48 -15.66
CA ALA A 358 31.27 18.64 -14.47
C ALA A 358 30.54 18.33 -13.15
N PHE A 359 29.22 18.15 -13.19
CA PHE A 359 28.35 17.92 -12.04
C PHE A 359 27.56 16.61 -12.16
N ARG A 360 27.97 15.67 -13.02
CA ARG A 360 27.30 14.37 -13.19
C ARG A 360 27.78 13.28 -12.21
N GLY A 361 28.45 13.68 -11.14
CA GLY A 361 28.93 12.79 -10.08
C GLY A 361 27.77 12.31 -9.19
N THR A 362 27.95 11.12 -8.62
CA THR A 362 26.97 10.47 -7.74
C THR A 362 27.68 9.87 -6.53
N GLY A 363 26.95 9.72 -5.43
CA GLY A 363 27.56 9.21 -4.21
C GLY A 363 26.58 9.01 -3.06
N PHE A 364 27.13 8.83 -1.87
CA PHE A 364 26.40 8.74 -0.62
C PHE A 364 27.22 9.38 0.50
N GLY A 365 26.64 9.52 1.68
CA GLY A 365 27.35 10.00 2.86
C GLY A 365 26.83 9.35 4.13
N MET A 366 27.57 9.55 5.20
CA MET A 366 27.23 9.10 6.54
C MET A 366 27.61 10.19 7.52
N GLU A 367 26.80 10.38 8.54
CA GLU A 367 27.09 11.24 9.68
C GLU A 367 26.93 10.45 10.95
N ALA A 368 27.99 10.40 11.75
CA ALA A 368 27.95 9.88 13.10
C ALA A 368 27.87 11.02 14.10
N GLY A 369 26.89 10.93 14.98
CA GLY A 369 26.64 11.91 16.02
C GLY A 369 27.71 11.89 17.09
N ALA A 370 27.84 13.00 17.83
CA ALA A 370 28.71 13.03 18.99
C ALA A 370 28.25 12.00 20.04
N GLY A 371 29.17 11.20 20.54
CA GLY A 371 28.90 10.30 21.67
C GLY A 371 29.09 11.01 23.00
N ILE A 372 28.68 10.35 24.07
CA ILE A 372 28.89 10.83 25.43
C ILE A 372 30.09 10.08 26.01
N SER A 373 31.14 10.83 26.36
CA SER A 373 32.36 10.26 26.95
C SER A 373 32.05 9.34 28.13
N GLY A 374 32.49 8.08 28.03
CA GLY A 374 32.27 7.05 29.05
C GLY A 374 30.94 6.28 28.95
N ILE A 375 30.06 6.63 28.00
CA ILE A 375 28.79 5.94 27.74
C ILE A 375 28.84 5.26 26.36
N ASN A 376 29.07 6.03 25.30
CA ASN A 376 29.15 5.54 23.93
C ASN A 376 30.15 6.37 23.12
N PRO A 377 30.90 5.76 22.18
CA PRO A 377 31.87 6.48 21.38
C PRO A 377 31.18 7.45 20.43
N GLN A 378 30.23 7.01 19.60
CA GLN A 378 29.47 7.89 18.71
C GLN A 378 28.03 7.41 18.63
N VAL A 379 27.16 8.19 17.99
CA VAL A 379 25.86 7.71 17.53
C VAL A 379 26.01 7.27 16.08
N THR A 380 25.92 5.96 15.85
CA THR A 380 26.30 5.34 14.58
C THR A 380 25.20 5.44 13.52
N PRO A 381 25.49 5.88 12.28
CA PRO A 381 24.53 5.81 11.18
C PRO A 381 24.31 4.36 10.73
N ALA A 382 23.19 4.13 10.05
CA ALA A 382 22.86 2.78 9.60
C ALA A 382 23.89 2.31 8.56
N PRO A 383 24.33 1.04 8.62
CA PRO A 383 25.18 0.48 7.57
C PRO A 383 24.40 0.34 6.26
N LEU A 384 25.11 0.16 5.14
CA LEU A 384 24.54 0.03 3.81
C LEU A 384 24.99 -1.29 3.15
N TRP A 385 24.03 -2.09 2.70
CA TRP A 385 24.28 -3.29 1.90
C TRP A 385 24.81 -2.96 0.51
N GLU A 386 24.29 -1.87 -0.07
CA GLU A 386 24.54 -1.54 -1.46
C GLU A 386 24.33 -0.05 -1.72
N TRP A 387 25.13 0.47 -2.63
CA TRP A 387 24.89 1.73 -3.32
C TRP A 387 24.81 1.46 -4.82
N SER A 388 23.92 2.18 -5.50
CA SER A 388 23.82 2.13 -6.97
C SER A 388 23.39 3.48 -7.53
N SER A 389 23.74 3.72 -8.79
CA SER A 389 23.27 4.88 -9.53
C SER A 389 23.09 4.59 -11.01
N GLY A 390 22.30 5.45 -11.66
CA GLY A 390 22.17 5.44 -13.11
C GLY A 390 21.47 6.66 -13.66
N ASP A 391 21.47 6.73 -14.98
CA ASP A 391 20.82 7.79 -15.74
C ASP A 391 19.31 7.60 -15.72
N ASN A 392 18.55 8.63 -15.33
CA ASN A 392 17.09 8.62 -15.36
C ASN A 392 16.56 8.84 -16.78
N ALA A 393 16.97 7.95 -17.69
CA ALA A 393 16.49 7.90 -19.05
C ALA A 393 15.16 7.14 -19.15
N THR A 394 14.41 7.49 -20.18
CA THR A 394 13.27 6.71 -20.65
C THR A 394 13.77 5.37 -21.18
N VAL A 395 13.40 4.26 -20.55
CA VAL A 395 13.85 2.92 -20.91
C VAL A 395 12.70 1.91 -20.86
N THR A 396 12.94 0.71 -21.38
CA THR A 396 12.04 -0.43 -21.17
C THR A 396 12.60 -1.31 -20.06
N GLN A 397 11.79 -1.61 -19.04
CA GLN A 397 12.13 -2.60 -18.01
C GLN A 397 10.99 -3.61 -17.84
N SER A 398 11.36 -4.85 -17.58
CA SER A 398 10.44 -5.97 -17.36
C SER A 398 10.73 -6.68 -16.04
N GLY A 399 9.70 -7.26 -15.44
CA GLY A 399 9.81 -8.02 -14.20
C GLY A 399 8.56 -8.84 -13.93
N PHE A 400 8.32 -9.12 -12.65
CA PHE A 400 7.18 -9.91 -12.21
C PHE A 400 6.48 -9.28 -11.01
N LEU A 401 5.16 -9.23 -11.05
CA LEU A 401 4.30 -8.97 -9.89
C LEU A 401 3.98 -10.32 -9.24
N SER A 402 4.34 -10.46 -7.98
CA SER A 402 4.24 -11.72 -7.22
C SER A 402 3.14 -11.61 -6.16
N LEU A 403 2.01 -12.30 -6.36
CA LEU A 403 0.86 -12.25 -5.46
C LEU A 403 0.60 -13.62 -4.84
N THR A 404 0.03 -13.64 -3.65
CA THR A 404 -0.35 -14.88 -2.96
C THR A 404 -1.82 -14.81 -2.62
N ASN A 405 -2.60 -15.80 -3.07
CA ASN A 405 -3.99 -15.95 -2.67
C ASN A 405 -4.08 -16.94 -1.51
N ILE A 406 -4.27 -16.43 -0.30
CA ILE A 406 -4.49 -17.27 0.88
C ILE A 406 -5.94 -17.74 1.01
N GLY A 407 -6.85 -17.19 0.21
CA GLY A 407 -8.26 -17.52 0.18
C GLY A 407 -8.55 -18.77 -0.64
N THR A 408 -9.74 -19.35 -0.47
CA THR A 408 -10.20 -20.53 -1.21
C THR A 408 -10.83 -20.18 -2.55
N GLU A 409 -11.28 -18.93 -2.72
CA GLU A 409 -11.87 -18.48 -3.97
C GLU A 409 -10.83 -17.90 -4.92
N ASP A 410 -11.08 -18.09 -6.20
CA ASP A 410 -10.37 -17.42 -7.27
C ASP A 410 -10.51 -15.90 -7.12
N GLY A 411 -9.38 -15.20 -7.25
CA GLY A 411 -9.31 -13.76 -7.10
C GLY A 411 -8.86 -13.06 -8.37
N TRP A 412 -9.27 -11.81 -8.51
CA TRP A 412 -8.91 -10.95 -9.64
C TRP A 412 -8.18 -9.72 -9.09
N PRO A 413 -6.87 -9.57 -9.32
CA PRO A 413 -6.12 -8.44 -8.78
C PRO A 413 -6.58 -7.12 -9.41
N ARG A 414 -6.49 -6.03 -8.64
CA ARG A 414 -6.54 -4.67 -9.18
C ARG A 414 -5.13 -4.20 -9.46
N ILE A 415 -4.91 -3.59 -10.61
CA ILE A 415 -3.61 -3.09 -11.04
C ILE A 415 -3.67 -1.56 -11.06
N THR A 416 -2.81 -0.89 -10.33
CA THR A 416 -2.66 0.57 -10.37
C THR A 416 -1.36 0.90 -11.09
N ALA A 417 -1.47 1.54 -12.25
CA ALA A 417 -0.34 2.00 -13.06
C ALA A 417 -0.12 3.50 -12.84
N TYR A 418 1.14 3.90 -12.71
CA TYR A 418 1.56 5.29 -12.60
C TYR A 418 2.49 5.60 -13.76
N GLY A 419 2.09 6.56 -14.58
CA GLY A 419 2.85 7.00 -15.74
C GLY A 419 4.13 7.76 -15.38
N PRO A 420 5.05 7.92 -16.35
CA PRO A 420 4.82 7.76 -17.78
C PRO A 420 5.01 6.32 -18.31
N GLY A 421 4.63 6.06 -19.56
CA GLY A 421 5.01 4.86 -20.32
C GLY A 421 3.85 4.01 -20.82
N LEU A 422 4.15 3.02 -21.66
CA LEU A 422 3.22 1.99 -22.11
C LEU A 422 3.39 0.74 -21.23
N PHE A 423 2.31 0.32 -20.58
CA PHE A 423 2.31 -0.79 -19.64
C PHE A 423 1.83 -2.05 -20.32
N ARG A 424 2.45 -3.18 -19.98
CA ARG A 424 2.04 -4.50 -20.44
C ARG A 424 2.00 -5.46 -19.26
N PHE A 425 0.93 -6.22 -19.15
CA PHE A 425 0.68 -7.14 -18.05
C PHE A 425 0.39 -8.53 -18.57
N GLY A 426 0.93 -9.57 -17.95
CA GLY A 426 0.53 -10.94 -18.24
C GLY A 426 -0.97 -11.13 -18.00
N ASN A 427 -1.62 -11.92 -18.83
CA ASN A 427 -3.02 -12.32 -18.70
C ASN A 427 -3.21 -13.32 -17.53
N GLY A 428 -2.86 -12.91 -16.31
CA GLY A 428 -2.88 -13.73 -15.10
C GLY A 428 -1.56 -14.46 -14.78
N PRO A 429 -1.54 -15.28 -13.72
CA PRO A 429 -0.33 -15.93 -13.24
C PRO A 429 0.23 -16.91 -14.28
N GLY A 430 1.54 -16.83 -14.54
CA GLY A 430 2.26 -17.70 -15.48
C GLY A 430 1.93 -17.51 -16.96
N SER A 431 1.10 -16.52 -17.32
CA SER A 431 0.76 -16.24 -18.72
C SER A 431 1.89 -15.54 -19.47
N THR A 432 2.11 -15.95 -20.72
CA THR A 432 2.98 -15.24 -21.70
C THR A 432 2.21 -14.23 -22.54
N ASP A 433 0.88 -14.34 -22.60
CA ASP A 433 0.02 -13.39 -23.31
C ASP A 433 -0.03 -12.09 -22.52
N MET A 434 0.36 -10.98 -23.16
CA MET A 434 0.43 -9.66 -22.53
C MET A 434 -0.75 -8.79 -22.97
N ILE A 435 -1.39 -8.12 -22.00
CA ILE A 435 -2.42 -7.10 -22.17
C ILE A 435 -1.74 -5.74 -22.08
N GLU A 436 -2.06 -4.85 -23.00
CA GLU A 436 -1.41 -3.54 -23.11
C GLU A 436 -2.31 -2.44 -22.55
N PHE A 437 -1.69 -1.43 -21.94
CA PHE A 437 -2.39 -0.28 -21.38
C PHE A 437 -1.55 0.98 -21.46
N GLY A 438 -2.12 2.04 -22.03
CA GLY A 438 -1.46 3.34 -22.18
C GLY A 438 -1.21 3.70 -23.65
N PRO A 439 -0.25 4.58 -23.96
CA PRO A 439 0.73 5.15 -23.03
C PRO A 439 0.09 6.12 -22.02
N LEU A 440 0.59 6.13 -20.79
CA LEU A 440 0.28 7.17 -19.80
C LEU A 440 1.31 8.30 -19.87
N LEU A 441 0.84 9.51 -19.64
CA LEU A 441 1.69 10.69 -19.44
C LEU A 441 2.28 10.68 -18.02
N GLU A 442 3.32 11.49 -17.84
CA GLU A 442 3.95 11.65 -16.53
C GLU A 442 2.97 12.23 -15.51
N GLY A 443 2.87 11.58 -14.34
CA GLY A 443 1.94 11.98 -13.28
C GLY A 443 0.52 11.41 -13.40
N GLN A 444 0.15 10.79 -14.54
CA GLN A 444 -1.14 10.12 -14.66
C GLN A 444 -1.18 8.82 -13.85
N ILE A 445 -2.32 8.57 -13.20
CA ILE A 445 -2.54 7.38 -12.38
C ILE A 445 -3.82 6.71 -12.83
N ALA A 446 -3.76 5.43 -13.15
CA ALA A 446 -4.93 4.66 -13.56
C ALA A 446 -5.03 3.35 -12.78
N GLN A 447 -6.23 3.01 -12.34
CA GLN A 447 -6.55 1.73 -11.74
C GLN A 447 -7.34 0.87 -12.73
N ILE A 448 -6.83 -0.32 -13.00
CA ILE A 448 -7.36 -1.31 -13.93
C ILE A 448 -7.90 -2.47 -13.11
N THR A 449 -9.16 -2.84 -13.36
CA THR A 449 -9.70 -4.10 -12.84
C THR A 449 -9.38 -5.25 -13.79
N THR A 450 -8.95 -6.39 -13.25
CA THR A 450 -8.75 -7.61 -14.05
C THR A 450 -10.00 -8.48 -14.10
N LEU A 451 -11.05 -8.17 -13.32
CA LEU A 451 -12.28 -8.96 -13.28
C LEU A 451 -13.01 -8.88 -14.64
N PRO A 452 -13.19 -9.98 -15.40
CA PRO A 452 -13.63 -9.91 -16.80
C PRO A 452 -15.06 -9.37 -16.98
N ARG A 453 -15.90 -9.55 -15.94
CA ARG A 453 -17.31 -9.11 -15.94
C ARG A 453 -17.48 -7.64 -15.61
N LEU A 454 -16.49 -7.03 -14.94
CA LEU A 454 -16.54 -5.63 -14.52
C LEU A 454 -15.57 -4.86 -15.40
N ARG A 455 -16.07 -3.99 -16.27
CA ARG A 455 -15.21 -3.12 -17.09
C ARG A 455 -14.86 -1.89 -16.26
N GLY A 456 -13.58 -1.61 -16.09
CA GLY A 456 -13.17 -0.40 -15.38
C GLY A 456 -11.68 -0.12 -15.52
N VAL A 457 -11.37 0.95 -16.24
CA VAL A 457 -10.19 1.77 -15.96
C VAL A 457 -10.71 2.99 -15.22
N VAL A 458 -10.18 3.25 -14.04
CA VAL A 458 -10.53 4.41 -13.21
C VAL A 458 -9.34 5.35 -13.19
N ASP A 459 -9.54 6.59 -13.58
CA ASP A 459 -8.53 7.65 -13.44
C ASP A 459 -8.43 8.07 -11.97
N LEU A 460 -7.21 8.11 -11.44
CA LEU A 460 -6.89 8.52 -10.08
C LEU A 460 -5.87 9.68 -10.03
N SER A 461 -5.67 10.38 -11.16
CA SER A 461 -4.68 11.45 -11.27
C SER A 461 -5.05 12.66 -10.38
N PRO A 462 -4.11 13.22 -9.59
CA PRO A 462 -4.34 14.45 -8.82
C PRO A 462 -4.41 15.66 -9.78
N ASP A 463 -5.31 16.60 -9.50
CA ASP A 463 -5.60 17.78 -10.33
C ASP A 463 -6.02 17.42 -11.77
N GLN A 464 -7.25 16.92 -11.92
CA GLN A 464 -7.87 16.76 -13.24
C GLN A 464 -8.01 18.15 -13.90
N PRO A 465 -7.28 18.46 -14.99
CA PRO A 465 -7.62 19.66 -15.74
C PRO A 465 -9.06 19.50 -16.26
N GLU A 466 -9.87 20.57 -16.24
CA GLU A 466 -11.00 20.65 -17.17
C GLU A 466 -10.42 20.42 -18.56
N GLN A 467 -10.72 19.27 -19.16
CA GLN A 467 -10.20 18.94 -20.47
C GLN A 467 -10.87 19.85 -21.50
N ASP A 468 -10.07 20.73 -22.11
CA ASP A 468 -10.45 21.43 -23.34
C ASP A 468 -10.72 20.38 -24.43
N LEU A 469 -12.01 20.19 -24.73
CA LEU A 469 -12.55 19.25 -25.71
C LEU A 469 -12.49 19.82 -27.12
N ASP A 470 -11.29 20.01 -27.70
CA ASP A 470 -11.19 20.76 -28.96
C ASP A 470 -11.26 19.94 -30.26
N GLU A 471 -11.02 18.61 -30.26
CA GLU A 471 -11.09 17.83 -31.51
C GLU A 471 -12.40 17.04 -31.71
N PHE A 472 -13.01 16.55 -30.63
CA PHE A 472 -14.22 15.72 -30.74
C PHE A 472 -15.49 16.55 -30.92
N GLN A 473 -15.51 17.78 -30.39
CA GLN A 473 -16.64 18.71 -30.59
C GLN A 473 -16.69 19.31 -31.99
N ASP A 474 -15.55 19.53 -32.68
CA ASP A 474 -15.57 20.06 -34.04
C ASP A 474 -16.10 19.03 -35.05
N ILE A 475 -15.84 17.74 -34.78
CA ILE A 475 -16.39 16.62 -35.55
C ILE A 475 -17.88 16.44 -35.26
N MET A 476 -18.31 16.52 -34.01
CA MET A 476 -19.72 16.42 -33.65
C MET A 476 -20.55 17.63 -34.11
N LYS A 477 -20.01 18.85 -34.05
CA LYS A 477 -20.66 20.05 -34.60
C LYS A 477 -20.80 19.99 -36.12
N ARG A 478 -19.81 19.43 -36.84
CA ARG A 478 -19.92 19.17 -38.29
C ARG A 478 -20.91 18.06 -38.61
N LEU A 479 -21.01 17.02 -37.78
CA LEU A 479 -21.97 15.93 -37.98
C LEU A 479 -23.41 16.37 -37.69
N ILE A 480 -23.60 17.17 -36.63
CA ILE A 480 -24.91 17.71 -36.23
C ILE A 480 -25.37 18.80 -37.22
N SER A 481 -24.47 19.69 -37.70
CA SER A 481 -24.85 20.68 -38.72
C SER A 481 -25.14 20.06 -40.11
N LEU A 482 -24.61 18.86 -40.39
CA LEU A 482 -24.97 18.08 -41.58
C LEU A 482 -26.32 17.38 -41.46
N ALA A 483 -26.76 17.05 -40.24
CA ALA A 483 -27.93 16.22 -39.98
C ALA A 483 -29.16 17.01 -39.49
N THR A 484 -28.99 18.19 -38.91
CA THR A 484 -30.09 19.08 -38.51
C THR A 484 -29.81 20.46 -39.07
N ASN A 485 -30.64 20.89 -40.02
CA ASN A 485 -30.50 22.17 -40.72
C ASN A 485 -30.88 23.36 -39.81
N GLY A 486 -30.14 23.54 -38.71
CA GLY A 486 -30.14 24.75 -37.89
C GLY A 486 -31.24 24.92 -36.84
N ASN A 487 -31.93 23.88 -36.37
CA ASN A 487 -32.94 24.05 -35.31
C ASN A 487 -33.01 22.87 -34.34
N VAL A 488 -32.63 23.08 -33.08
CA VAL A 488 -32.75 22.09 -31.98
C VAL A 488 -33.76 22.60 -30.94
N PRO A 489 -34.86 21.87 -30.64
CA PRO A 489 -35.84 22.28 -29.62
C PRO A 489 -35.45 21.89 -28.17
N PRO A 490 -36.00 22.59 -27.16
CA PRO A 490 -35.61 22.55 -25.73
C PRO A 490 -36.15 21.34 -24.93
N LEU A 491 -36.08 20.13 -25.51
CA LEU A 491 -36.50 18.88 -24.85
C LEU A 491 -35.29 18.06 -24.32
N LEU A 492 -34.06 18.48 -24.62
CA LEU A 492 -32.84 17.76 -24.22
C LEU A 492 -32.31 18.16 -22.83
N GLU A 493 -32.51 19.39 -22.37
CA GLU A 493 -32.01 19.84 -21.05
C GLU A 493 -32.78 19.21 -19.87
N TRP A 494 -34.02 18.79 -20.08
CA TRP A 494 -34.82 18.17 -19.01
C TRP A 494 -34.51 16.67 -18.82
N PHE A 495 -34.04 15.97 -19.88
CA PHE A 495 -33.70 14.54 -19.79
C PHE A 495 -32.36 14.28 -19.08
N GLU A 496 -31.45 15.26 -19.03
CA GLU A 496 -30.12 15.11 -18.43
C GLU A 496 -30.09 15.35 -16.90
N SER A 497 -31.15 15.96 -16.33
CA SER A 497 -31.19 16.35 -14.90
C SER A 497 -31.88 15.35 -13.97
N GLN A 498 -32.46 14.24 -14.46
CA GLN A 498 -33.27 13.31 -13.64
C GLN A 498 -32.79 11.86 -13.56
N PHE A 499 -31.75 11.48 -14.33
CA PHE A 499 -31.06 10.22 -14.13
C PHE A 499 -29.59 10.53 -13.85
N GLY A 500 -29.14 10.28 -12.61
CA GLY A 500 -27.76 10.44 -12.18
C GLY A 500 -26.80 9.57 -13.00
N ILE A 501 -26.48 10.06 -14.19
CA ILE A 501 -25.51 9.49 -15.11
C ILE A 501 -24.15 9.89 -14.57
N ARG A 502 -23.37 8.86 -14.23
CA ARG A 502 -21.95 8.97 -13.86
C ARG A 502 -21.23 9.86 -14.88
N PRO A 503 -20.33 10.75 -14.44
CA PRO A 503 -19.59 11.61 -15.36
C PRO A 503 -18.95 10.74 -16.45
N PRO A 504 -19.00 11.17 -17.73
CA PRO A 504 -18.48 10.38 -18.83
C PRO A 504 -16.99 10.09 -18.58
N GLN A 505 -16.66 8.80 -18.40
CA GLN A 505 -15.29 8.31 -18.35
C GLN A 505 -14.65 8.55 -19.73
N GLY A 506 -13.92 9.65 -19.89
CA GLY A 506 -13.16 9.97 -21.09
C GLY A 506 -11.84 9.20 -21.22
N MET A 507 -11.58 8.70 -22.43
CA MET A 507 -10.37 8.14 -23.07
C MET A 507 -9.42 7.15 -22.40
N LEU A 508 -9.28 7.00 -21.07
CA LEU A 508 -8.29 6.04 -20.54
C LEU A 508 -8.69 4.58 -20.77
N TYR A 509 -10.00 4.27 -20.78
CA TYR A 509 -10.46 2.92 -21.11
C TYR A 509 -10.11 2.52 -22.54
N ALA A 510 -10.11 3.47 -23.49
CA ALA A 510 -9.75 3.21 -24.88
C ALA A 510 -8.27 2.80 -25.03
N LEU A 511 -7.43 3.11 -24.05
CA LEU A 511 -6.02 2.73 -24.03
C LEU A 511 -5.78 1.28 -23.57
N LEU A 512 -6.82 0.55 -23.14
CA LEU A 512 -6.71 -0.84 -22.74
C LEU A 512 -6.84 -1.78 -23.94
N GLY A 513 -5.71 -2.33 -24.36
CA GLY A 513 -5.60 -3.33 -25.42
C GLY A 513 -5.63 -4.75 -24.87
N GLY A 514 -6.77 -5.43 -24.99
CA GLY A 514 -6.95 -6.84 -24.59
C GLY A 514 -7.93 -7.03 -23.44
N ARG A 515 -8.05 -8.28 -22.95
CA ARG A 515 -8.92 -8.63 -21.81
C ARG A 515 -8.26 -9.68 -20.95
N PHE A 516 -8.37 -9.49 -19.64
CA PHE A 516 -7.98 -10.49 -18.66
C PHE A 516 -8.98 -11.66 -18.71
N THR A 517 -8.48 -12.89 -18.71
CA THR A 517 -9.28 -14.12 -18.77
C THR A 517 -8.83 -15.17 -17.76
N ARG A 518 -7.64 -15.03 -17.15
CA ARG A 518 -7.16 -15.95 -16.10
C ARG A 518 -7.17 -15.25 -14.74
N CYS A 519 -7.87 -15.86 -13.79
CA CYS A 519 -7.86 -15.47 -12.38
C CYS A 519 -6.53 -15.86 -11.70
N TRP A 520 -6.33 -15.32 -10.52
CA TRP A 520 -5.45 -15.94 -9.54
C TRP A 520 -6.20 -17.09 -8.87
N PRO A 521 -5.70 -18.33 -8.93
CA PRO A 521 -6.41 -19.46 -8.34
C PRO A 521 -6.55 -19.28 -6.83
N GLY A 522 -7.65 -19.78 -6.28
CA GLY A 522 -7.76 -20.07 -4.86
C GLY A 522 -6.68 -21.05 -4.40
N LYS A 523 -6.43 -21.07 -3.09
CA LYS A 523 -5.60 -22.09 -2.44
C LYS A 523 -6.14 -23.48 -2.78
N GLU A 524 -5.28 -24.34 -3.32
CA GLU A 524 -5.61 -25.74 -3.61
C GLU A 524 -5.97 -26.51 -2.33
N GLU A 525 -6.88 -27.49 -2.48
CA GLU A 525 -7.39 -28.29 -1.36
C GLU A 525 -6.25 -29.02 -0.62
N GLY A 526 -6.15 -28.79 0.69
CA GLY A 526 -5.13 -29.42 1.53
C GLY A 526 -3.69 -28.92 1.34
N MET A 527 -3.44 -28.03 0.38
CA MET A 527 -2.11 -27.51 0.06
C MET A 527 -1.85 -26.15 0.71
N LEU A 528 -0.60 -25.73 0.84
CA LEU A 528 -0.28 -24.36 1.27
C LEU A 528 -0.51 -23.34 0.13
N PRO A 529 -0.81 -22.07 0.44
CA PRO A 529 -0.91 -21.03 -0.58
C PRO A 529 0.39 -20.90 -1.39
N VAL A 530 0.27 -20.82 -2.72
CA VAL A 530 1.42 -20.66 -3.62
C VAL A 530 1.45 -19.24 -4.17
N THR A 531 2.64 -18.63 -4.18
CA THR A 531 2.88 -17.35 -4.82
C THR A 531 2.98 -17.53 -6.33
N GLY A 532 2.02 -16.96 -7.07
CA GLY A 532 2.09 -16.88 -8.52
C GLY A 532 2.90 -15.65 -8.99
N ARG A 533 3.26 -15.63 -10.27
CA ARG A 533 3.96 -14.50 -10.88
C ARG A 533 3.24 -14.07 -12.15
N MET A 534 2.98 -12.76 -12.26
CA MET A 534 2.45 -12.13 -13.47
C MET A 534 3.55 -11.28 -14.08
N ALA A 535 3.86 -11.53 -15.35
CA ALA A 535 4.84 -10.72 -16.08
C ALA A 535 4.36 -9.26 -16.16
N VAL A 536 5.27 -8.32 -16.01
CA VAL A 536 5.01 -6.89 -16.20
C VAL A 536 6.14 -6.30 -17.02
N GLU A 537 5.80 -5.43 -17.96
CA GLU A 537 6.76 -4.65 -18.74
C GLU A 537 6.24 -3.22 -18.82
N ILE A 538 7.15 -2.27 -18.68
CA ILE A 538 6.87 -0.86 -18.93
C ILE A 538 7.83 -0.40 -20.00
N LYS A 539 7.30 -0.02 -21.15
CA LYS A 539 8.04 0.61 -22.23
C LYS A 539 7.97 2.11 -22.10
N ASP A 540 9.05 2.78 -22.47
CA ASP A 540 9.18 4.22 -22.42
C ASP A 540 8.81 4.82 -21.04
N GLY A 541 9.16 4.10 -19.98
CA GLY A 541 8.98 4.55 -18.60
C GLY A 541 10.25 5.21 -18.06
N ASN A 542 10.10 5.93 -16.96
CA ASN A 542 11.21 6.53 -16.22
C ASN A 542 11.10 6.20 -14.71
N ALA A 543 11.87 6.88 -13.85
CA ALA A 543 11.82 6.67 -12.39
C ALA A 543 10.44 6.91 -11.73
N ASN A 544 9.52 7.57 -12.42
CA ASN A 544 8.15 7.79 -11.94
C ASN A 544 7.20 6.66 -12.33
N SER A 545 7.61 5.81 -13.26
CA SER A 545 6.82 4.71 -13.77
C SER A 545 6.80 3.55 -12.78
N ARG A 546 5.59 3.13 -12.39
CA ARG A 546 5.40 2.00 -11.48
C ARG A 546 4.07 1.31 -11.68
N VAL A 547 4.00 0.07 -11.22
CA VAL A 547 2.80 -0.75 -11.21
C VAL A 547 2.65 -1.37 -9.84
N ILE A 548 1.46 -1.28 -9.27
CA ILE A 548 1.08 -1.95 -8.02
C ILE A 548 -0.07 -2.89 -8.34
N ALA A 549 0.07 -4.17 -8.01
CA ALA A 549 -1.02 -5.13 -8.07
C ALA A 549 -1.48 -5.49 -6.66
N ALA A 550 -2.79 -5.51 -6.44
CA ALA A 550 -3.40 -5.86 -5.17
C ALA A 550 -4.49 -6.91 -5.36
N LEU A 551 -4.31 -8.08 -4.75
CA LEU A 551 -5.26 -9.17 -4.74
C LEU A 551 -5.91 -9.28 -3.36
N THR A 552 -7.23 -9.11 -3.28
CA THR A 552 -7.99 -9.36 -2.04
C THR A 552 -8.37 -10.84 -1.96
N PRO A 553 -7.79 -11.63 -1.04
CA PRO A 553 -8.14 -13.03 -0.87
C PRO A 553 -9.57 -13.16 -0.38
N ARG A 554 -10.30 -14.16 -0.89
CA ARG A 554 -11.68 -14.45 -0.49
C ARG A 554 -11.84 -15.91 -0.11
N ARG A 555 -12.71 -16.19 0.87
CA ARG A 555 -13.02 -17.56 1.29
C ARG A 555 -14.45 -17.73 1.78
N ARG A 556 -14.94 -18.96 1.71
CA ARG A 556 -16.33 -19.33 2.08
C ARG A 556 -16.59 -19.37 3.58
N TRP A 557 -15.57 -19.72 4.35
CA TRP A 557 -15.66 -19.92 5.80
C TRP A 557 -14.47 -19.24 6.48
N PRO A 558 -14.63 -18.47 7.57
CA PRO A 558 -13.57 -17.60 8.08
C PRO A 558 -12.55 -18.29 9.01
N VAL A 559 -12.88 -19.46 9.55
CA VAL A 559 -12.06 -20.20 10.52
C VAL A 559 -11.40 -21.42 9.91
#